data_AF-A0A243S6V7-F1
#
_entry.id   AF-A0A243S6V7-F1
#
_cell.length_a   1.000
_cell.length_b   1.000
_cell.length_c   1.000
_cell.angle_alpha   90.00
_cell.angle_beta   90.00
_cell.angle_gamma   90.00
#
_symmetry.space_group_name_H-M   'P 1'
#
loop_
_entity.id
_entity.type
_entity.pdbx_description
1 polymer ?
#
loop_
_entity_poly.entity_id
_entity_poly.type
_entity_poly.pdbx_seq_one_letter_code
_entity_poly.pdbx_strand_id
1 'polypeptide(L)'
;MDTKPDLKLVGMAHVDGQELLCGECGNGFSLEIHKHGFREVSPAWISCLSCGKGEDSTVITNGLVDAVLAGWQQRRKDADRDIFTAEWRGIVMTGELYPTFDFHQAVGAAKAVHEVAAPEVKAWWRSKKRAAKAQMKEKAGAVTGAAKGKAKETADAAREKAGEAVSTAKATALTTAWTLQTGGAGPTTSVKPKRQRCTVKGCRGGKVTISTRIHSATGKTREVKIPCGVCHRSSS
;
A
#
# COMPACT_ATOMS: atom_id res chain seq x y z
N MET A 1 -12.28 -6.00 -29.10
CA MET A 1 -10.80 -6.02 -29.07
C MET A 1 -10.40 -6.23 -27.63
N ASP A 2 -9.42 -7.09 -27.39
CA ASP A 2 -8.80 -7.15 -26.07
C ASP A 2 -8.29 -5.74 -25.74
N THR A 3 -8.58 -5.23 -24.56
CA THR A 3 -8.22 -3.84 -24.18
C THR A 3 -6.79 -3.75 -23.69
N LYS A 4 -6.13 -4.89 -23.54
CA LYS A 4 -4.74 -4.98 -23.11
C LYS A 4 -3.83 -4.98 -24.33
N PRO A 5 -2.87 -4.02 -24.42
CA PRO A 5 -1.89 -4.03 -25.50
C PRO A 5 -0.94 -5.22 -25.37
N ASP A 6 -0.60 -5.83 -26.51
CA ASP A 6 0.42 -6.88 -26.61
C ASP A 6 1.81 -6.29 -26.41
N LEU A 7 2.09 -5.14 -27.02
CA LEU A 7 3.32 -4.38 -26.81
C LEU A 7 3.01 -2.94 -26.43
N LYS A 8 3.81 -2.41 -25.50
CA LYS A 8 3.76 -1.01 -25.09
C LYS A 8 5.14 -0.42 -25.24
N LEU A 9 5.26 0.58 -26.11
CA LEU A 9 6.52 1.27 -26.39
C LEU A 9 6.64 2.51 -25.51
N VAL A 10 7.81 2.71 -24.91
CA VAL A 10 8.11 3.94 -24.13
C VAL A 10 8.89 4.93 -24.95
N GLY A 11 9.97 4.45 -25.58
CA GLY A 11 10.81 5.24 -26.46
C GLY A 11 10.34 5.22 -27.92
N MET A 12 11.16 5.83 -28.78
CA MET A 12 10.98 5.72 -30.22
C MET A 12 11.32 4.30 -30.67
N ALA A 13 10.40 3.68 -31.40
CA ALA A 13 10.68 2.45 -32.13
C ALA A 13 11.07 2.78 -33.57
N HIS A 14 11.91 1.93 -34.15
CA HIS A 14 12.29 1.99 -35.55
C HIS A 14 11.93 0.69 -36.24
N VAL A 15 11.39 0.78 -37.45
CA VAL A 15 11.15 -0.35 -38.34
C VAL A 15 11.95 -0.13 -39.61
N ASP A 16 12.85 -1.05 -39.94
CA ASP A 16 13.80 -0.94 -41.06
C ASP A 16 14.61 0.38 -41.05
N GLY A 17 14.94 0.85 -39.84
CA GLY A 17 15.68 2.09 -39.62
C GLY A 17 14.84 3.37 -39.73
N GLN A 18 13.54 3.27 -40.01
CA GLN A 18 12.61 4.40 -40.01
C GLN A 18 11.85 4.50 -38.69
N GLU A 19 11.64 5.71 -38.20
CA GLU A 19 10.87 5.94 -36.97
C GLU A 19 9.41 5.51 -37.13
N LEU A 20 8.90 4.79 -36.14
CA LEU A 20 7.49 4.43 -36.06
C LEU A 20 6.71 5.61 -35.48
N LEU A 21 5.91 6.27 -36.33
CA LEU A 21 5.11 7.42 -35.95
C LEU A 21 3.62 7.09 -36.01
N CYS A 22 2.83 7.72 -35.13
CA CYS A 22 1.38 7.75 -35.27
C CYS A 22 1.00 8.46 -36.57
N GLY A 23 0.23 7.81 -37.46
CA GLY A 23 -0.14 8.40 -38.74
C GLY A 23 -1.02 9.65 -38.64
N GLU A 24 -1.63 9.89 -37.48
CA GLU A 24 -2.47 11.06 -37.28
C GLU A 24 -1.79 12.27 -36.64
N CYS A 25 -1.03 12.06 -35.57
CA CYS A 25 -0.40 13.16 -34.84
C CYS A 25 1.13 13.22 -35.01
N GLY A 26 1.72 12.25 -35.72
CA GLY A 26 3.17 12.17 -35.94
C GLY A 26 3.99 11.86 -34.70
N ASN A 27 3.37 11.50 -33.57
CA ASN A 27 4.11 11.16 -32.36
C ASN A 27 4.70 9.75 -32.45
N GLY A 28 5.99 9.61 -32.17
CA GLY A 28 6.69 8.32 -32.07
C GLY A 28 6.80 7.73 -30.66
N PHE A 29 6.32 8.45 -29.65
CA PHE A 29 6.39 8.01 -28.25
C PHE A 29 5.06 7.44 -27.76
N SER A 30 5.13 6.53 -26.77
CA SER A 30 3.95 5.99 -26.07
C SER A 30 2.92 5.36 -27.01
N LEU A 31 3.41 4.52 -27.92
CA LEU A 31 2.58 3.74 -28.82
C LEU A 31 2.24 2.40 -28.19
N GLU A 32 0.96 2.01 -28.29
CA GLU A 32 0.45 0.71 -27.86
C GLU A 32 0.08 -0.11 -29.10
N ILE A 33 0.60 -1.33 -29.20
CA ILE A 33 0.39 -2.21 -30.34
C ILE A 33 -0.44 -3.40 -29.88
N HIS A 34 -1.53 -3.65 -30.62
CA HIS A 34 -2.48 -4.72 -30.36
C HIS A 34 -2.51 -5.65 -31.56
N LYS A 35 -2.33 -6.94 -31.32
CA LYS A 35 -2.55 -7.95 -32.35
C LYS A 35 -4.03 -8.05 -32.62
N HIS A 36 -4.40 -8.08 -33.89
CA HIS A 36 -5.77 -8.36 -34.28
C HIS A 36 -5.81 -9.14 -35.59
N GLY A 37 -6.91 -9.86 -35.79
CA GLY A 37 -6.95 -10.89 -36.84
C GLY A 37 -6.23 -12.16 -36.42
N PHE A 38 -6.36 -13.18 -37.27
CA PHE A 38 -5.91 -14.54 -36.95
C PHE A 38 -4.55 -14.88 -37.56
N ARG A 39 -4.13 -14.15 -38.59
CA ARG A 39 -2.91 -14.48 -39.35
C ARG A 39 -1.73 -13.67 -38.83
N GLU A 40 -0.56 -14.27 -38.89
CA GLU A 40 0.71 -13.58 -38.59
C GLU A 40 0.97 -12.40 -39.53
N VAL A 41 0.47 -12.47 -40.76
CA VAL A 41 0.59 -11.40 -41.77
C VAL A 41 -0.49 -10.33 -41.65
N SER A 42 -1.45 -10.49 -40.73
CA SER A 42 -2.43 -9.44 -40.49
C SER A 42 -1.71 -8.21 -39.93
N PRO A 43 -2.13 -6.99 -40.33
CA PRO A 43 -1.61 -5.77 -39.74
C PRO A 43 -1.87 -5.79 -38.23
N ALA A 44 -1.00 -5.13 -37.48
CA ALA A 44 -1.23 -4.87 -36.07
C ALA A 44 -1.88 -3.50 -35.90
N TRP A 45 -2.79 -3.40 -34.95
CA TRP A 45 -3.46 -2.15 -34.62
C TRP A 45 -2.57 -1.33 -33.69
N ILE A 46 -2.20 -0.11 -34.11
CA ILE A 46 -1.40 0.80 -33.29
C ILE A 46 -2.33 1.87 -32.73
N SER A 47 -2.37 2.01 -31.41
CA SER A 47 -3.03 3.12 -30.72
C SER A 47 -2.00 4.06 -30.12
N CYS A 48 -2.13 5.35 -30.43
CA CYS A 48 -1.28 6.40 -29.88
C CYS A 48 -1.91 6.96 -28.60
N LEU A 49 -1.22 6.86 -27.47
CA LEU A 49 -1.71 7.37 -26.19
C LEU A 49 -1.82 8.91 -26.16
N SER A 50 -1.08 9.62 -27.01
CA SER A 50 -1.10 11.10 -27.03
C SER A 50 -2.35 11.68 -27.68
N CYS A 51 -2.77 11.17 -28.84
CA CYS A 51 -4.00 11.63 -29.52
C CYS A 51 -5.21 10.74 -29.22
N GLY A 52 -5.01 9.55 -28.63
CA GLY A 52 -6.06 8.59 -28.30
C GLY A 52 -6.64 7.85 -29.51
N LYS A 53 -6.09 8.04 -30.71
CA LYS A 53 -6.54 7.37 -31.93
C LYS A 53 -5.63 6.21 -32.29
N GLY A 54 -6.15 5.30 -33.10
CA GLY A 54 -5.39 4.17 -33.61
C GLY A 54 -5.81 3.76 -35.00
N GLU A 55 -4.93 3.03 -35.66
CA GLU A 55 -5.07 2.58 -37.04
C GLU A 55 -4.31 1.26 -37.24
N ASP A 56 -4.66 0.55 -38.32
CA ASP A 56 -3.92 -0.62 -38.78
C ASP A 56 -2.60 -0.18 -39.39
N SER A 57 -1.49 -0.67 -38.85
CA SER A 57 -0.17 -0.42 -39.42
C SER A 57 0.02 -1.24 -40.69
N THR A 58 0.50 -0.60 -41.75
CA THR A 58 0.92 -1.29 -42.97
C THR A 58 2.26 -2.01 -42.81
N VAL A 59 3.06 -1.61 -41.82
CA VAL A 59 4.44 -2.10 -41.62
C VAL A 59 4.50 -3.13 -40.51
N ILE A 60 3.77 -2.90 -39.40
CA ILE A 60 3.77 -3.80 -38.26
C ILE A 60 2.70 -4.86 -38.46
N THR A 61 3.12 -6.13 -38.42
CA THR A 61 2.24 -7.29 -38.50
C THR A 61 2.23 -8.06 -37.18
N ASN A 62 1.21 -8.90 -36.98
CA ASN A 62 1.15 -9.77 -35.80
C ASN A 62 2.40 -10.64 -35.63
N GLY A 63 2.98 -11.15 -36.72
CA GLY A 63 4.19 -11.96 -36.69
C GLY A 63 5.43 -11.17 -36.23
N LEU A 64 5.52 -9.90 -36.59
CA LEU A 64 6.58 -9.02 -36.08
C LEU A 64 6.41 -8.77 -34.57
N VAL A 65 5.18 -8.56 -34.11
CA VAL A 65 4.85 -8.45 -32.68
C VAL A 65 5.24 -9.73 -31.93
N ASP A 66 4.93 -10.90 -32.49
CA ASP A 66 5.28 -12.18 -31.89
C ASP A 66 6.81 -12.40 -31.85
N ALA A 67 7.54 -11.96 -32.87
CA ALA A 67 9.00 -11.99 -32.89
C ALA A 67 9.61 -11.11 -31.78
N VAL A 68 9.06 -9.91 -31.57
CA VAL A 68 9.46 -9.02 -30.45
C VAL A 68 9.18 -9.69 -29.10
N LEU A 69 7.99 -10.25 -28.92
CA LEU A 69 7.59 -10.91 -27.67
C LEU A 69 8.47 -12.14 -27.37
N ALA A 70 8.77 -12.96 -28.38
CA ALA A 70 9.65 -14.12 -28.25
C ALA A 70 11.07 -13.71 -27.84
N GLY A 71 11.65 -12.72 -28.53
CA GLY A 71 12.98 -12.19 -28.21
C GLY A 71 13.05 -11.51 -26.83
N TRP A 72 11.94 -10.93 -26.37
CA TRP A 72 11.86 -10.33 -25.04
C TRP A 72 11.74 -11.38 -23.92
N GLN A 73 10.94 -12.42 -24.09
CA GLN A 73 10.83 -13.51 -23.11
C GLN A 73 12.17 -14.20 -22.85
N GLN A 74 12.99 -14.37 -23.88
CA GLN A 74 14.31 -14.98 -23.75
C GLN A 74 15.29 -14.10 -22.95
N ARG A 75 15.22 -12.77 -23.16
CA ARG A 75 16.11 -11.80 -22.49
C ARG A 75 15.70 -11.46 -21.07
N ARG A 76 14.47 -11.74 -20.64
CA ARG A 76 14.01 -11.50 -19.25
C ARG A 76 14.86 -12.22 -18.17
N LYS A 77 15.73 -13.15 -18.57
CA LYS A 77 16.72 -13.81 -17.69
C LYS A 77 18.01 -13.01 -17.51
N ASP A 78 18.36 -12.16 -18.46
CA ASP A 78 19.56 -11.35 -18.47
C ASP A 78 19.16 -9.92 -18.09
N ALA A 79 19.83 -9.33 -17.10
CA ALA A 79 19.43 -8.07 -16.46
C ALA A 79 19.55 -6.80 -17.36
N ASP A 80 19.65 -6.99 -18.67
CA ASP A 80 19.82 -5.92 -19.63
C ASP A 80 18.52 -5.21 -19.96
N ARG A 81 18.67 -3.90 -20.18
CA ARG A 81 17.61 -2.90 -20.37
C ARG A 81 16.57 -3.34 -21.42
N ASP A 82 15.35 -2.84 -21.28
CA ASP A 82 14.15 -3.10 -22.11
C ASP A 82 14.25 -2.72 -23.61
N ILE A 83 15.46 -2.53 -24.13
CA ILE A 83 15.76 -2.35 -25.55
C ILE A 83 15.48 -3.67 -26.26
N PHE A 84 14.90 -3.65 -27.45
CA PHE A 84 14.72 -4.85 -28.27
C PHE A 84 15.14 -4.66 -29.71
N THR A 85 15.47 -5.79 -30.31
CA THR A 85 15.73 -5.95 -31.74
C THR A 85 15.10 -7.28 -32.13
N ALA A 86 14.17 -7.24 -33.09
CA ALA A 86 13.50 -8.42 -33.60
C ALA A 86 13.43 -8.31 -35.12
N GLU A 87 13.59 -9.44 -35.80
CA GLU A 87 13.46 -9.54 -37.23
C GLU A 87 12.30 -10.48 -37.57
N TRP A 88 11.46 -10.06 -38.52
CA TRP A 88 10.40 -10.89 -39.07
C TRP A 88 10.34 -10.70 -40.58
N ARG A 89 10.62 -11.76 -41.34
CA ARG A 89 10.59 -11.77 -42.81
C ARG A 89 11.42 -10.64 -43.46
N GLY A 90 12.59 -10.35 -42.89
CA GLY A 90 13.48 -9.28 -43.36
C GLY A 90 13.11 -7.88 -42.88
N ILE A 91 12.01 -7.71 -42.14
CA ILE A 91 11.65 -6.45 -41.48
C ILE A 91 12.27 -6.47 -40.07
N VAL A 92 13.10 -5.48 -39.77
CA VAL A 92 13.78 -5.34 -38.47
C VAL A 92 13.10 -4.26 -37.65
N MET A 93 12.59 -4.62 -36.48
CA MET A 93 12.03 -3.70 -35.51
C MET A 93 12.98 -3.54 -34.32
N THR A 94 13.26 -2.30 -33.95
CA THR A 94 14.02 -1.96 -32.74
C THR A 94 13.25 -0.95 -31.91
N GLY A 95 13.48 -0.92 -30.61
CA GLY A 95 12.82 0.06 -29.74
C GLY A 95 13.00 -0.24 -28.26
N GLU A 96 12.32 0.52 -27.42
CA GLU A 96 12.32 0.35 -25.98
C GLU A 96 10.91 0.00 -25.50
N LEU A 97 10.78 -1.16 -24.85
CA LEU A 97 9.55 -1.61 -24.23
C LEU A 97 9.30 -0.91 -22.90
N TYR A 98 8.02 -0.79 -22.53
CA TYR A 98 7.66 -0.31 -21.21
C TYR A 98 8.19 -1.29 -20.15
N PRO A 99 8.98 -0.83 -19.17
CA PRO A 99 9.43 -1.68 -18.07
C PRO A 99 8.19 -2.15 -17.33
N THR A 100 7.77 -3.38 -17.60
CA THR A 100 6.76 -4.02 -16.79
C THR A 100 7.46 -4.35 -15.50
N PHE A 101 7.17 -3.57 -14.44
CA PHE A 101 7.68 -3.83 -13.10
C PHE A 101 7.45 -5.30 -12.76
N ASP A 102 8.51 -6.09 -12.84
CA ASP A 102 8.45 -7.49 -12.53
C ASP A 102 8.44 -7.60 -11.00
N PHE A 103 7.35 -8.15 -10.45
CA PHE A 103 7.26 -8.40 -9.02
C PHE A 103 8.45 -9.23 -8.52
N HIS A 104 9.06 -10.08 -9.34
CA HIS A 104 10.28 -10.80 -8.98
C HIS A 104 11.50 -9.89 -8.81
N GLN A 105 11.64 -8.83 -9.61
CA GLN A 105 12.69 -7.83 -9.39
C GLN A 105 12.42 -6.99 -8.14
N ALA A 106 11.16 -6.63 -7.88
CA ALA A 106 10.79 -5.93 -6.65
C ALA A 106 11.04 -6.80 -5.40
N VAL A 107 10.73 -8.09 -5.46
CA VAL A 107 11.00 -9.05 -4.38
C VAL A 107 12.50 -9.28 -4.22
N GLY A 108 13.27 -9.37 -5.31
CA GLY A 108 14.73 -9.46 -5.28
C GLY A 108 15.37 -8.23 -4.61
N ALA A 109 14.95 -7.03 -5.01
CA ALA A 109 15.41 -5.77 -4.40
C ALA A 109 14.98 -5.68 -2.93
N ALA A 110 13.75 -6.04 -2.59
CA ALA A 110 13.28 -6.05 -1.21
C ALA A 110 14.05 -7.04 -0.34
N LYS A 111 14.42 -8.21 -0.88
CA LYS A 111 15.22 -9.21 -0.18
C LYS A 111 16.66 -8.73 0.05
N ALA A 112 17.28 -8.09 -0.95
CA ALA A 112 18.61 -7.49 -0.81
C ALA A 112 18.62 -6.36 0.23
N VAL A 113 17.61 -5.48 0.21
CA VAL A 113 17.46 -4.41 1.22
C VAL A 113 17.20 -5.01 2.61
N HIS A 114 16.37 -6.06 2.70
CA HIS A 114 16.12 -6.75 3.97
C HIS A 114 17.38 -7.43 4.51
N GLU A 115 18.21 -8.04 3.68
CA GLU A 115 19.47 -8.67 4.13
C GLU A 115 20.48 -7.63 4.66
N VAL A 116 20.55 -6.46 4.04
CA VAL A 116 21.42 -5.35 4.49
C VAL A 116 20.86 -4.67 5.75
N ALA A 117 19.55 -4.48 5.84
CA ALA A 117 18.92 -3.76 6.96
C ALA A 117 18.61 -4.66 8.18
N ALA A 118 18.45 -5.97 8.00
CA ALA A 118 18.16 -6.92 9.08
C ALA A 118 19.14 -6.88 10.26
N PRO A 119 20.48 -6.79 10.08
CA PRO A 119 21.41 -6.70 11.22
C PRO A 119 21.22 -5.43 12.03
N GLU A 120 21.02 -4.27 11.38
CA GLU A 120 20.81 -2.99 12.05
C GLU A 120 19.47 -2.95 12.80
N VAL A 121 18.39 -3.43 12.18
CA VAL A 121 17.07 -3.52 12.82
C VAL A 121 17.12 -4.45 14.03
N LYS A 122 17.82 -5.59 13.94
CA LYS A 122 18.03 -6.50 15.07
C LYS A 122 18.85 -5.84 16.19
N ALA A 123 19.90 -5.10 15.85
CA ALA A 123 20.74 -4.41 16.83
C ALA A 123 19.95 -3.31 17.57
N TRP A 124 19.19 -2.51 16.82
CA TRP A 124 18.30 -1.48 17.36
C TRP A 124 17.24 -2.07 18.30
N TRP A 125 16.58 -3.15 17.88
CA TRP A 125 15.55 -3.80 18.69
C TRP A 125 16.12 -4.41 19.98
N ARG A 126 17.31 -5.03 19.91
CA ARG A 126 18.03 -5.51 21.11
C ARG A 126 18.39 -4.38 22.05
N SER A 127 18.83 -3.23 21.53
CA SER A 127 19.12 -2.03 22.33
C SER A 127 17.87 -1.52 23.04
N LYS A 128 16.75 -1.35 22.31
CA LYS A 128 15.46 -0.95 22.91
C LYS A 128 14.99 -1.94 23.97
N LYS A 129 15.11 -3.24 23.72
CA LYS A 129 14.73 -4.28 24.70
C LYS A 129 15.57 -4.20 25.98
N ARG A 130 16.88 -3.93 25.86
CA ARG A 130 17.77 -3.72 27.02
C ARG A 130 17.39 -2.47 27.80
N ALA A 131 17.14 -1.36 27.12
CA ALA A 131 16.71 -0.10 27.75
C ALA A 131 15.36 -0.27 28.50
N ALA A 132 14.38 -0.94 27.88
CA ALA A 132 13.11 -1.23 28.53
C ALA A 132 13.27 -2.12 29.77
N LYS A 133 14.13 -3.15 29.70
CA LYS A 133 14.42 -4.03 30.84
C LYS A 133 15.13 -3.29 31.98
N ALA A 134 16.02 -2.36 31.66
CA ALA A 134 16.68 -1.51 32.65
C ALA A 134 15.67 -0.61 33.37
N GLN A 135 14.77 0.05 32.62
CA GLN A 135 13.72 0.88 33.20
C GLN A 135 12.75 0.07 34.09
N MET A 136 12.40 -1.16 33.70
CA MET A 136 11.59 -2.02 34.56
C MET A 136 12.32 -2.42 35.84
N LYS A 137 13.63 -2.71 35.77
CA LYS A 137 14.43 -3.07 36.96
C LYS A 137 14.58 -1.88 37.90
N GLU A 138 14.75 -0.67 37.37
CA GLU A 138 14.80 0.57 38.14
C GLU A 138 13.46 0.85 38.82
N LYS A 139 12.34 0.75 38.09
CA LYS A 139 10.99 0.90 38.67
C LYS A 139 10.70 -0.15 39.74
N ALA A 140 11.10 -1.41 39.52
CA ALA A 140 10.98 -2.46 40.53
C ALA A 140 11.86 -2.19 41.77
N GLY A 141 13.08 -1.67 41.57
CA GLY A 141 13.97 -1.22 42.63
C GLY A 141 13.40 -0.05 43.44
N ALA A 142 12.78 0.93 42.77
CA ALA A 142 12.13 2.06 43.41
C ALA A 142 10.89 1.63 44.22
N VAL A 143 10.08 0.71 43.68
CA VAL A 143 8.90 0.17 44.39
C VAL A 143 9.32 -0.67 45.60
N THR A 144 10.36 -1.50 45.47
CA THR A 144 10.88 -2.27 46.61
C THR A 144 11.57 -1.40 47.65
N GLY A 145 12.30 -0.36 47.24
CA GLY A 145 12.89 0.65 48.14
C GLY A 145 11.82 1.47 48.89
N ALA A 146 10.78 1.91 48.19
CA ALA A 146 9.64 2.61 48.79
C ALA A 146 8.84 1.70 49.73
N ALA A 147 8.66 0.42 49.39
CA ALA A 147 8.02 -0.56 50.26
C ALA A 147 8.86 -0.84 51.53
N LYS A 148 10.19 -0.88 51.41
CA LYS A 148 11.10 -1.09 52.55
C LYS A 148 11.19 0.14 53.45
N GLY A 149 11.13 1.35 52.87
CA GLY A 149 11.01 2.61 53.60
C GLY A 149 9.68 2.71 54.37
N LYS A 150 8.57 2.41 53.70
CA LYS A 150 7.25 2.37 54.36
C LYS A 150 7.14 1.27 55.40
N ALA A 151 7.72 0.09 55.18
CA ALA A 151 7.74 -0.98 56.18
C ALA A 151 8.49 -0.56 57.46
N LYS A 152 9.57 0.22 57.33
CA LYS A 152 10.32 0.76 58.46
C LYS A 152 9.54 1.84 59.21
N GLU A 153 8.94 2.79 58.48
CA GLU A 153 8.04 3.81 59.07
C GLU A 153 6.81 3.18 59.75
N THR A 154 6.22 2.14 59.17
CA THR A 154 5.08 1.44 59.79
C THR A 154 5.50 0.58 60.98
N ALA A 155 6.72 0.06 61.01
CA ALA A 155 7.23 -0.69 62.16
C ALA A 155 7.53 0.23 63.35
N ASP A 156 8.04 1.44 63.09
CA ASP A 156 8.25 2.46 64.12
C ASP A 156 6.91 3.05 64.61
N ALA A 157 5.93 3.25 63.72
CA ALA A 157 4.58 3.70 64.10
C ALA A 157 3.72 2.62 64.80
N ALA A 158 3.92 1.33 64.48
CA ALA A 158 3.19 0.22 65.12
C ALA A 158 3.65 -0.05 66.56
N ARG A 159 4.84 0.43 66.95
CA ARG A 159 5.34 0.28 68.32
C ARG A 159 4.67 1.24 69.32
N GLU A 160 3.93 2.25 68.86
CA GLU A 160 3.25 3.22 69.71
C GLU A 160 1.72 3.08 69.79
N LYS A 161 1.06 2.28 68.96
CA LYS A 161 -0.41 2.13 69.00
C LYS A 161 -0.87 0.69 68.81
N ALA A 162 -0.66 -0.13 69.83
CA ALA A 162 -1.30 -1.44 69.93
C ALA A 162 -2.73 -1.27 70.47
N GLY A 163 -3.73 -1.49 69.61
CA GLY A 163 -5.13 -1.57 70.04
C GLY A 163 -6.14 -1.73 68.90
N GLU A 164 -6.06 -0.93 67.83
CA GLU A 164 -7.17 -0.82 66.87
C GLU A 164 -6.79 -0.94 65.38
N ALA A 165 -5.53 -1.23 65.04
CA ALA A 165 -5.05 -1.24 63.64
C ALA A 165 -5.17 -2.58 62.90
N VAL A 166 -5.63 -3.65 63.56
CA VAL A 166 -5.61 -5.02 63.00
C VAL A 166 -6.74 -5.26 61.98
N SER A 167 -7.86 -4.55 62.08
CA SER A 167 -9.01 -4.72 61.18
C SER A 167 -8.84 -3.97 59.85
N THR A 168 -8.27 -2.77 59.86
CA THR A 168 -8.03 -1.94 58.66
C THR A 168 -6.85 -2.44 57.82
N ALA A 169 -5.83 -3.04 58.44
CA ALA A 169 -4.71 -3.66 57.73
C ALA A 169 -5.13 -4.92 56.95
N LYS A 170 -6.05 -5.74 57.49
CA LYS A 170 -6.58 -6.92 56.78
C LYS A 170 -7.45 -6.52 55.58
N ALA A 171 -8.24 -5.46 55.67
CA ALA A 171 -9.07 -4.98 54.56
C ALA A 171 -8.22 -4.45 53.38
N THR A 172 -7.17 -3.69 53.69
CA THR A 172 -6.25 -3.18 52.65
C THR A 172 -5.37 -4.28 52.04
N ALA A 173 -4.93 -5.26 52.83
CA ALA A 173 -4.22 -6.43 52.31
C ALA A 173 -5.09 -7.30 51.38
N LEU A 174 -6.36 -7.52 51.72
CA LEU A 174 -7.29 -8.26 50.85
C LEU A 174 -7.63 -7.51 49.56
N THR A 175 -7.76 -6.18 49.62
CA THR A 175 -8.07 -5.37 48.43
C THR A 175 -6.87 -5.30 47.47
N THR A 176 -5.65 -5.17 48.00
CA THR A 176 -4.42 -5.17 47.20
C THR A 176 -4.09 -6.55 46.62
N ALA A 177 -4.35 -7.63 47.37
CA ALA A 177 -4.20 -9.00 46.87
C ALA A 177 -5.19 -9.32 45.74
N TRP A 178 -6.45 -8.88 45.84
CA TRP A 178 -7.43 -9.05 44.76
C TRP A 178 -7.01 -8.26 43.50
N THR A 179 -6.57 -7.01 43.67
CA THR A 179 -6.19 -6.15 42.52
C THR A 179 -4.96 -6.67 41.76
N LEU A 180 -4.03 -7.33 42.46
CA LEU A 180 -2.87 -7.96 41.84
C LEU A 180 -3.18 -9.31 41.17
N GLN A 181 -4.18 -10.04 41.66
CA GLN A 181 -4.51 -11.39 41.18
C GLN A 181 -5.49 -11.40 39.99
N THR A 182 -6.31 -10.36 39.80
CA THR A 182 -7.32 -10.32 38.72
C THR A 182 -7.01 -9.35 37.58
N GLY A 183 -5.84 -8.71 37.57
CA GLY A 183 -5.38 -7.95 36.40
C GLY A 183 -6.34 -6.83 35.97
N GLY A 184 -6.90 -6.08 36.92
CA GLY A 184 -7.53 -4.79 36.67
C GLY A 184 -8.55 -4.74 35.52
N ALA A 185 -9.52 -5.64 35.47
CA ALA A 185 -10.69 -5.50 34.61
C ALA A 185 -11.84 -4.87 35.39
N GLY A 186 -11.88 -3.53 35.42
CA GLY A 186 -13.07 -2.79 35.83
C GLY A 186 -14.25 -3.04 34.86
N PRO A 187 -15.47 -2.63 35.24
CA PRO A 187 -16.70 -2.96 34.52
C PRO A 187 -16.63 -2.45 33.07
N THR A 188 -16.69 -3.39 32.13
CA THR A 188 -16.69 -3.13 30.70
C THR A 188 -18.02 -2.46 30.32
N THR A 189 -18.08 -1.14 30.42
CA THR A 189 -18.99 -0.40 29.54
C THR A 189 -18.47 -0.61 28.12
N SER A 190 -19.21 -1.39 27.34
CA SER A 190 -18.90 -1.62 25.93
C SER A 190 -19.06 -0.30 25.18
N VAL A 191 -17.99 0.49 25.16
CA VAL A 191 -17.88 1.66 24.31
C VAL A 191 -17.95 1.15 22.87
N LYS A 192 -19.14 1.21 22.27
CA LYS A 192 -19.33 0.98 20.84
C LYS A 192 -18.23 1.77 20.11
N PRO A 193 -17.45 1.14 19.22
CA PRO A 193 -16.36 1.81 18.55
C PRO A 193 -16.89 3.08 17.88
N LYS A 194 -16.30 4.24 18.20
CA LYS A 194 -16.61 5.50 17.54
C LYS A 194 -16.47 5.26 16.04
N ARG A 195 -17.59 5.31 15.31
CA ARG A 195 -17.61 5.20 13.84
C ARG A 195 -16.61 6.22 13.30
N GLN A 196 -15.54 5.76 12.67
CA GLN A 196 -14.56 6.64 12.07
C GLN A 196 -15.27 7.53 11.07
N ARG A 197 -15.11 8.86 11.21
CA ARG A 197 -15.71 9.81 10.29
C ARG A 197 -15.02 9.64 8.94
N CYS A 198 -15.82 9.49 7.89
CA CYS A 198 -15.29 9.47 6.53
C CYS A 198 -14.52 10.77 6.26
N THR A 199 -13.35 10.65 5.63
CA THR A 199 -12.48 11.78 5.27
C THR A 199 -13.04 12.63 4.12
N VAL A 200 -14.06 12.13 3.42
CA VAL A 200 -14.73 12.86 2.33
C VAL A 200 -15.50 14.06 2.87
N LYS A 201 -15.12 15.26 2.42
CA LYS A 201 -15.76 16.52 2.79
C LYS A 201 -17.25 16.49 2.41
N GLY A 202 -18.12 16.73 3.39
CA GLY A 202 -19.57 16.68 3.20
C GLY A 202 -20.21 15.28 3.33
N CYS A 203 -19.43 14.23 3.61
CA CYS A 203 -19.98 12.91 3.86
C CYS A 203 -20.51 12.78 5.30
N ARG A 204 -21.81 12.47 5.44
CA ARG A 204 -22.43 12.12 6.72
C ARG A 204 -23.12 10.77 6.60
N GLY A 205 -22.62 9.77 7.33
CA GLY A 205 -23.24 8.44 7.40
C GLY A 205 -23.30 7.69 6.08
N GLY A 206 -22.26 7.77 5.23
CA GLY A 206 -22.24 7.06 3.96
C GLY A 206 -22.84 7.82 2.78
N LYS A 207 -23.32 9.06 2.97
CA LYS A 207 -23.97 9.86 1.93
C LYS A 207 -23.33 11.24 1.81
N VAL A 208 -23.23 11.76 0.59
CA VAL A 208 -22.81 13.12 0.24
C VAL A 208 -24.01 13.86 -0.31
N THR A 209 -24.30 15.05 0.21
CA THR A 209 -25.37 15.90 -0.31
C THR A 209 -24.79 16.92 -1.27
N ILE A 210 -25.31 16.96 -2.49
CA ILE A 210 -24.98 17.97 -3.49
C ILE A 210 -26.21 18.85 -3.67
N SER A 211 -26.06 20.15 -3.43
CA SER A 211 -27.07 21.14 -3.79
C SER A 211 -26.81 21.55 -5.24
N THR A 212 -27.67 21.11 -6.15
CA THR A 212 -27.57 21.51 -7.55
C THR A 212 -28.66 22.52 -7.84
N ARG A 213 -28.26 23.72 -8.29
CA ARG A 213 -29.17 24.70 -8.88
C ARG A 213 -29.25 24.41 -10.38
N ILE A 214 -29.84 23.26 -10.73
CA ILE A 214 -30.13 22.94 -12.13
C ILE A 214 -31.23 23.90 -12.57
N HIS A 215 -31.07 24.52 -13.75
CA HIS A 215 -31.98 25.50 -14.35
C HIS A 215 -33.41 24.97 -14.47
N SER A 216 -34.15 24.98 -13.37
CA SER A 216 -35.60 24.83 -13.34
C SER A 216 -36.18 26.24 -13.40
N ALA A 217 -37.21 26.43 -14.23
CA ALA A 217 -37.93 27.71 -14.36
C ALA A 217 -38.52 28.24 -13.04
N THR A 218 -38.46 27.44 -11.96
CA THR A 218 -38.97 27.74 -10.62
C THR A 218 -37.90 28.17 -9.60
N GLY A 219 -36.61 28.23 -9.96
CA GLY A 219 -35.55 28.81 -9.12
C GLY A 219 -35.24 28.08 -7.80
N LYS A 220 -35.88 26.93 -7.52
CA LYS A 220 -35.71 26.18 -6.27
C LYS A 220 -34.48 25.29 -6.33
N THR A 221 -33.61 25.39 -5.32
CA THR A 221 -32.46 24.49 -5.14
C THR A 221 -32.96 23.09 -4.79
N ARG A 222 -32.53 22.08 -5.55
CA ARG A 222 -32.75 20.67 -5.21
C ARG A 222 -31.49 20.09 -4.58
N GLU A 223 -31.67 19.42 -3.45
CA GLU A 223 -30.62 18.63 -2.81
C GLU A 223 -30.73 17.18 -3.26
N VAL A 224 -29.61 16.64 -3.76
CA VAL A 224 -29.50 15.22 -4.14
C VAL A 224 -28.50 14.54 -3.21
N LYS A 225 -28.91 13.41 -2.62
CA LYS A 225 -28.06 12.59 -1.75
C LYS A 225 -27.47 11.44 -2.54
N ILE A 226 -26.15 11.39 -2.65
CA ILE A 226 -25.40 10.38 -3.41
C ILE A 226 -24.61 9.51 -2.42
N PRO A 227 -24.56 8.18 -2.60
CA PRO A 227 -23.74 7.30 -1.75
C PRO A 227 -22.25 7.65 -1.87
N CYS A 228 -21.54 7.67 -0.75
CA CYS A 228 -20.11 7.95 -0.72
C CYS A 228 -19.30 6.72 -1.14
N GLY A 229 -18.53 6.82 -2.21
CA GLY A 229 -17.73 5.69 -2.73
C GLY A 229 -16.71 5.12 -1.75
N VAL A 230 -16.29 5.90 -0.75
CA VAL A 230 -15.28 5.49 0.25
C VAL A 230 -15.90 4.71 1.41
N CYS A 231 -16.96 5.23 2.03
CA CYS A 231 -17.51 4.65 3.26
C CYS A 231 -18.85 3.92 3.10
N HIS A 232 -19.53 4.05 1.96
CA HIS A 232 -20.73 3.24 1.69
C HIS A 232 -20.38 1.80 1.29
N ARG A 233 -19.24 1.58 0.60
CA ARG A 233 -18.77 0.22 0.27
C ARG A 233 -18.22 -0.53 1.49
N SER A 234 -17.76 0.17 2.52
CA SER A 234 -17.20 -0.45 3.72
C SER A 234 -18.25 -0.85 4.77
N SER A 235 -19.54 -0.61 4.51
CA SER A 235 -20.63 -0.87 5.46
C SER A 235 -21.61 -1.97 5.02
N SER A 236 -21.32 -2.65 3.91
CA SER A 236 -22.02 -3.86 3.45
C SER A 236 -21.30 -5.10 3.95
#